data_AF-A0A951A4B6-F1
#
_entry.id   AF-A0A951A4B6-F1
#
_cell.length_a   1.000
_cell.length_b   1.000
_cell.length_c   1.000
_cell.angle_alpha   90.00
_cell.angle_beta   90.00
_cell.angle_gamma   90.00
#
_symmetry.space_group_name_H-M   'P 1'
#
loop_
_entity.id
_entity.type
_entity.pdbx_description
1 polymer ?
#
loop_
_entity_poly.entity_id
_entity_poly.type
_entity_poly.pdbx_seq_one_letter_code
_entity_poly.pdbx_strand_id
1 'polypeptide(L)'
;FSNGMLSIFIDPARIDASDFFPEEVARYLTFVKSAKPVVAGEEVLVPGEPEERARKERMAKGVPLPEDAWEAIIGAAREIGVAEAAIEAARKG
;
A
#
# COMPACT_ATOMS: atom_id res chain seq x y z
N PHE A 1 -1.05 -15.21 -21.97
CA PHE A 1 -0.74 -15.50 -20.55
C PHE A 1 -2.01 -15.29 -19.75
N SER A 2 -2.54 -16.31 -19.07
CA SER A 2 -3.65 -16.11 -18.11
C SER A 2 -3.06 -15.82 -16.73
N ASN A 3 -3.55 -14.77 -16.08
CA ASN A 3 -3.34 -14.59 -14.66
C ASN A 3 -4.50 -15.29 -13.94
N GLY A 4 -4.19 -16.35 -13.18
CA GLY A 4 -5.18 -17.07 -12.37
C GLY A 4 -4.97 -16.72 -10.91
N MET A 5 -6.00 -16.17 -10.27
CA MET A 5 -5.97 -15.83 -8.84
C MET A 5 -6.89 -16.79 -8.09
N LEU A 6 -6.35 -17.48 -7.07
CA LEU A 6 -7.13 -18.18 -6.07
C LEU A 6 -7.34 -17.26 -4.87
N SER A 7 -8.60 -17.05 -4.50
CA SER A 7 -8.97 -16.27 -3.31
C SER A 7 -9.77 -17.15 -2.36
N ILE A 8 -9.42 -17.12 -1.08
CA ILE A 8 -10.13 -17.83 -0.01
C ILE A 8 -10.67 -16.77 0.94
N PHE A 9 -11.97 -16.82 1.22
CA PHE A 9 -12.65 -15.92 2.13
C PHE A 9 -13.14 -16.72 3.33
N ILE A 10 -12.83 -16.23 4.53
CA ILE A 10 -13.18 -16.88 5.79
C ILE A 10 -13.97 -15.85 6.60
N ASP A 11 -15.16 -16.23 7.06
CA ASP A 11 -15.98 -15.45 7.98
C ASP A 11 -15.51 -15.71 9.42
N PRO A 12 -14.86 -14.75 10.10
CA PRO A 12 -14.35 -14.95 11.45
C PRO A 12 -15.44 -15.31 12.45
N ALA A 13 -16.67 -14.78 12.28
CA ALA A 13 -17.78 -15.02 13.19
C ALA A 13 -18.27 -16.49 13.18
N ARG A 14 -17.91 -17.27 12.16
CA ARG A 14 -18.21 -18.71 12.08
C ARG A 14 -17.18 -19.58 12.77
N ILE A 15 -15.98 -19.05 13.00
CA ILE A 15 -14.86 -19.76 13.63
C ILE A 15 -14.76 -19.38 15.10
N ASP A 16 -14.99 -18.10 15.42
CA ASP A 16 -14.97 -17.57 16.77
C ASP A 16 -16.25 -16.77 17.03
N ALA A 17 -17.30 -17.48 17.41
CA ALA A 17 -18.60 -16.88 17.75
C ALA A 17 -18.57 -16.08 19.06
N SER A 18 -17.53 -16.24 19.87
CA SER A 18 -17.33 -15.56 21.16
C SER A 18 -16.53 -14.26 21.07
N ASP A 19 -16.01 -13.90 19.89
CA ASP A 19 -15.23 -12.69 19.63
C ASP A 19 -13.98 -12.54 20.52
N PHE A 20 -13.35 -13.67 20.87
CA PHE A 20 -12.13 -13.72 21.68
C PHE A 20 -10.86 -13.44 20.84
N PHE A 21 -10.90 -13.78 19.56
CA PHE A 21 -9.79 -13.73 18.62
C PHE A 21 -9.21 -12.31 18.42
N PRO A 22 -10.01 -11.23 18.30
CA PRO A 22 -9.46 -9.89 18.14
C PRO A 22 -8.59 -9.43 19.32
N GLU A 23 -8.98 -9.73 20.56
CA GLU A 23 -8.20 -9.34 21.75
C GLU A 23 -6.87 -10.11 21.83
N GLU A 24 -6.89 -11.42 21.53
CA GLU A 24 -5.68 -12.24 21.49
C GLU A 24 -4.72 -11.74 20.40
N VAL A 25 -5.25 -11.41 19.22
CA VAL A 25 -4.46 -10.84 18.12
C VAL A 25 -3.89 -9.48 18.53
N ALA A 26 -4.66 -8.60 19.16
CA ALA A 26 -4.16 -7.30 19.62
C ALA A 26 -3.02 -7.44 20.65
N ARG A 27 -3.15 -8.38 21.59
CA ARG A 27 -2.07 -8.72 22.54
C ARG A 27 -0.84 -9.26 21.82
N TYR A 28 -1.01 -10.16 20.86
CA TYR A 28 0.09 -10.70 20.08
C TYR A 28 0.82 -9.61 19.29
N LEU A 29 0.08 -8.72 18.62
CA LEU A 29 0.64 -7.56 17.91
C LEU A 29 1.43 -6.66 18.88
N THR A 30 0.88 -6.39 20.06
CA THR A 30 1.57 -5.61 21.11
C THR A 30 2.89 -6.25 21.53
N PHE A 31 2.89 -7.57 21.73
CA PHE A 31 4.10 -8.32 22.06
C PHE A 31 5.13 -8.22 20.93
N VAL A 32 4.74 -8.44 19.68
CA VAL A 32 5.64 -8.34 18.51
C VAL A 32 6.25 -6.94 18.42
N LYS A 33 5.45 -5.89 18.60
CA LYS A 33 5.93 -4.49 18.54
C LYS A 33 6.85 -4.11 19.70
N SER A 34 6.81 -4.84 20.81
CA SER A 34 7.70 -4.63 21.96
C SER A 34 9.13 -5.17 21.76
N ALA A 35 9.36 -5.93 20.69
CA ALA A 35 10.67 -6.50 20.39
C ALA A 35 11.71 -5.42 20.11
N LYS A 36 12.99 -5.76 20.31
CA LYS A 36 14.11 -4.87 20.00
C LYS A 36 14.16 -4.60 18.48
N PRO A 37 14.11 -3.32 18.04
CA PRO A 37 14.25 -2.96 16.63
C PRO A 37 15.62 -3.36 16.07
N VAL A 38 15.67 -3.69 14.78
CA VAL A 38 16.91 -4.03 14.07
C VAL A 38 17.82 -2.80 13.96
N VAL A 39 17.23 -1.64 13.69
CA VAL A 39 17.93 -0.35 13.63
C VAL A 39 17.64 0.43 14.91
N ALA A 40 18.69 0.88 15.59
CA ALA A 40 18.53 1.64 16.83
C ALA A 40 17.80 2.97 16.56
N GLY A 41 16.71 3.20 17.30
CA GLY A 41 15.88 4.41 17.15
C GLY A 41 14.69 4.25 16.21
N GLU A 42 14.55 3.13 15.51
CA GLU A 42 13.35 2.81 14.74
C GLU A 42 12.35 1.99 15.57
N GLU A 43 11.18 1.69 15.00
CA GLU A 43 10.14 0.88 15.62
C GLU A 43 9.94 -0.44 14.85
N VAL A 44 9.42 -1.46 15.54
CA VAL A 44 9.01 -2.71 14.90
C VAL A 44 7.64 -2.51 14.25
N LEU A 45 7.56 -2.78 12.95
CA LEU A 45 6.33 -2.67 12.16
C LEU A 45 5.70 -4.03 11.93
N VAL A 46 4.37 -4.07 11.97
CA VAL A 46 3.59 -5.26 11.60
C VAL A 46 3.11 -5.16 10.15
N PRO A 47 2.81 -6.29 9.49
CA PRO A 47 2.31 -6.28 8.11
C PRO A 47 1.13 -5.31 7.93
N GLY A 48 1.20 -4.48 6.88
CA GLY A 48 0.21 -3.44 6.59
C GLY A 48 0.56 -2.04 7.10
N GLU A 49 1.34 -1.91 8.18
CA GLU A 49 1.73 -0.59 8.71
C GLU A 49 2.68 0.19 7.77
N PRO A 50 3.70 -0.42 7.14
CA PRO A 50 4.52 0.28 6.15
C PRO A 50 3.70 0.85 4.99
N GLU A 51 2.74 0.06 4.49
CA GLU A 51 1.84 0.45 3.40
C GLU A 51 0.90 1.57 3.82
N GLU A 52 0.34 1.50 5.05
CA GLU A 52 -0.51 2.56 5.59
C GLU A 52 0.26 3.88 5.73
N ARG A 53 1.50 3.84 6.23
CA ARG A 53 2.39 5.02 6.34
C ARG A 53 2.69 5.61 4.98
N ALA A 54 3.14 4.78 4.05
CA ALA A 54 3.45 5.21 2.69
C ALA A 54 2.20 5.80 2.00
N ARG A 55 1.02 5.22 2.23
CA ARG A 55 -0.25 5.76 1.73
C ARG A 55 -0.55 7.13 2.34
N LYS A 56 -0.49 7.28 3.66
CA LYS A 56 -0.72 8.57 4.34
C LYS A 56 0.23 9.64 3.83
N GLU A 57 1.52 9.30 3.71
CA GLU A 57 2.53 10.20 3.18
C GLU A 57 2.24 10.62 1.74
N ARG A 58 1.97 9.66 0.84
CA ARG A 58 1.70 9.95 -0.58
C ARG A 58 0.40 10.70 -0.79
N MET A 59 -0.61 10.50 0.06
CA MET A 59 -1.83 11.30 0.02
C MET A 59 -1.58 12.75 0.45
N ALA A 60 -0.65 12.99 1.38
CA ALA A 60 -0.32 14.32 1.85
C ALA A 60 0.69 15.06 0.96
N LYS A 61 1.67 14.35 0.39
CA LYS A 61 2.83 14.93 -0.31
C LYS A 61 2.86 14.66 -1.81
N GLY A 62 1.92 13.88 -2.34
CA GLY A 62 1.95 13.37 -3.71
C GLY A 62 2.69 12.04 -3.84
N VAL A 63 2.48 11.37 -4.98
CA VAL A 63 3.11 10.09 -5.29
C VAL A 63 4.43 10.36 -6.01
N PRO A 64 5.59 9.96 -5.46
CA PRO A 64 6.85 10.13 -6.17
C PRO A 64 6.90 9.19 -7.37
N LEU A 65 7.19 9.75 -8.54
CA LEU A 65 7.41 9.00 -9.77
C LEU A 65 8.82 9.27 -10.29
N PRO A 66 9.59 8.23 -10.64
CA PRO A 66 10.83 8.38 -11.40
C PRO A 66 10.57 9.09 -12.75
N GLU A 67 11.52 9.90 -13.19
CA GLU A 67 11.41 10.68 -14.44
C GLU A 67 11.21 9.78 -15.67
N ASP A 68 11.93 8.66 -15.74
CA ASP A 68 11.82 7.67 -16.80
C ASP A 68 10.44 6.99 -16.84
N ALA A 69 9.87 6.69 -15.67
CA ALA A 69 8.51 6.17 -15.57
C ALA A 69 7.46 7.20 -16.03
N TRP A 70 7.67 8.48 -15.71
CA TRP A 70 6.78 9.56 -16.14
C TRP A 70 6.82 9.78 -17.66
N GLU A 71 8.02 9.81 -18.25
CA GLU A 71 8.18 9.92 -19.70
C GLU A 71 7.59 8.71 -20.44
N ALA A 72 7.70 7.50 -19.87
CA ALA A 72 7.03 6.31 -20.41
C ALA A 72 5.50 6.44 -20.41
N ILE A 73 4.91 6.98 -19.34
CA ILE A 73 3.46 7.26 -19.25
C ILE A 73 3.04 8.27 -20.33
N ILE A 74 3.82 9.34 -20.50
CA ILE A 74 3.55 10.35 -21.54
C ILE A 74 3.65 9.76 -22.94
N GLY A 75 4.67 8.95 -23.20
CA GLY A 75 4.84 8.23 -24.47
C GLY A 75 3.61 7.38 -24.80
N ALA A 76 3.16 6.56 -23.85
CA ALA A 76 1.97 5.73 -24.00
C ALA A 76 0.70 6.57 -24.22
N ALA A 77 0.54 7.70 -23.53
CA ALA A 77 -0.59 8.61 -23.70
C ALA A 77 -0.66 9.20 -25.13
N ARG A 78 0.50 9.56 -25.70
CA ARG A 78 0.60 10.06 -27.08
C ARG A 78 0.25 8.98 -28.11
N GLU A 79 0.71 7.75 -27.90
CA GLU A 79 0.41 6.62 -28.79
C GLU A 79 -1.10 6.34 -28.90
N ILE A 80 -1.85 6.51 -27.82
CA ILE A 80 -3.31 6.32 -27.81
C ILE A 80 -4.10 7.59 -28.16
N GLY A 81 -3.42 8.69 -28.52
CA GLY A 81 -4.05 9.93 -29.00
C GLY A 81 -4.59 10.87 -27.92
N VAL A 82 -4.06 10.83 -26.70
CA VAL A 82 -4.36 11.85 -25.68
C VAL A 82 -3.90 13.22 -26.17
N ALA A 83 -4.75 14.24 -26.07
CA ALA A 83 -4.44 15.59 -26.54
C ALA A 83 -3.25 16.19 -25.80
N GLU A 84 -2.32 16.83 -26.53
CA GLU A 84 -1.10 17.41 -25.95
C GLU A 84 -1.41 18.46 -24.87
N ALA A 85 -2.51 19.21 -25.01
CA ALA A 85 -2.97 20.15 -23.99
C ALA A 85 -3.28 19.48 -22.64
N ALA A 86 -3.79 18.24 -22.65
CA ALA A 86 -4.06 17.49 -21.42
C ALA A 86 -2.77 16.93 -20.80
N ILE A 87 -1.82 16.50 -21.64
CA ILE A 87 -0.48 16.04 -21.20
C ILE A 87 0.28 17.18 -20.52
N GLU A 88 0.28 18.36 -21.14
CA GLU A 88 0.96 19.54 -20.59
C GLU A 88 0.30 20.08 -19.32
N ALA A 89 -1.02 19.92 -19.17
CA ALA A 89 -1.71 20.23 -17.92
C ALA A 89 -1.30 19.26 -16.78
N ALA A 90 -1.11 17.98 -17.09
CA ALA A 90 -0.72 16.96 -16.11
C ALA A 90 0.74 17.09 -15.64
N ARG A 91 1.65 17.64 -16.46
CA ARG A 91 3.05 17.92 -16.09
C ARG A 91 3.24 18.99 -15.02
N LYS A 92 2.21 19.82 -14.76
CA LYS A 92 2.30 20.97 -13.85
C LYS A 92 1.75 20.70 -12.45
N GLY A 93 1.26 19.49 -12.16
CA GLY A 93 0.75 19.06 -10.86
C GLY A 93 1.70 18.10 -10.18
#